data_AF-A0A3B8PJC3-F1
#
_entry.id   AF-A0A3B8PJC3-F1
#
_cell.length_a   1.000
_cell.length_b   1.000
_cell.length_c   1.000
_cell.angle_alpha   90.00
_cell.angle_beta   90.00
_cell.angle_gamma   90.00
#
_symmetry.space_group_name_H-M   'P 1'
#
loop_
_entity.id
_entity.type
_entity.pdbx_description
1 polymer ?
#
loop_
_entity_poly.entity_id
_entity_poly.type
_entity_poly.pdbx_seq_one_letter_code
_entity_poly.pdbx_strand_id
1 'polypeptide(L)'
;DATLQKRLTDTFEQARIKQIWNDGRAAQRFRRVKSRTPVLLIDALAKSFPDQPVSLLRKCLDAGDILVNGKPVSAKVRVTGRDKVLIVFGGSKQCYAAKNRAEYWAEVVQCWFDTNRTMDHDHNHIHTRKQLKSYDPVVARLCRDVLGDSGWRFVSPRQRAGKRHLKNYDPTRAPTVVDPDHIKKAANDYYDKYWKSYWKRLHEKHAATR
;
A
#
# COMPACT_ATOMS: atom_id res chain seq x y z
N ASP A 1 -23.39 -5.53 23.03
CA ASP A 1 -24.03 -4.21 23.22
C ASP A 1 -24.53 -3.70 21.86
N ALA A 2 -25.85 -3.57 21.70
CA ALA A 2 -26.48 -3.11 20.45
C ALA A 2 -26.26 -1.60 20.18
N THR A 3 -26.18 -0.79 21.23
CA THR A 3 -25.94 0.66 21.15
C THR A 3 -24.57 0.94 20.55
N LEU A 4 -23.53 0.21 20.99
CA LEU A 4 -22.19 0.35 20.42
C LEU A 4 -22.11 -0.09 18.96
N GLN A 5 -22.82 -1.17 18.59
CA GLN A 5 -22.88 -1.61 17.19
C GLN A 5 -23.54 -0.56 16.31
N LYS A 6 -24.67 0.02 16.76
CA LYS A 6 -25.33 1.11 16.05
C LYS A 6 -24.41 2.32 15.88
N ARG A 7 -23.73 2.74 16.95
CA ARG A 7 -22.79 3.88 16.91
C ARG A 7 -21.63 3.66 15.95
N LEU A 8 -21.09 2.44 15.87
CA LEU A 8 -20.07 2.09 14.87
C LEU A 8 -20.63 2.15 13.44
N THR A 9 -21.84 1.63 13.21
CA THR A 9 -22.51 1.74 11.90
C THR A 9 -22.71 3.19 11.49
N ASP A 10 -23.26 4.02 12.39
CA ASP A 10 -23.49 5.44 12.12
C ASP A 10 -22.16 6.16 11.80
N THR A 11 -21.08 5.84 12.54
CA THR A 11 -19.75 6.41 12.31
C THR A 11 -19.18 6.02 10.94
N PHE A 12 -19.30 4.75 10.56
CA PHE A 12 -18.87 4.26 9.25
C PHE A 12 -19.65 4.92 8.11
N GLU A 13 -20.98 5.03 8.21
CA GLU A 13 -21.79 5.69 7.19
C GLU A 13 -21.45 7.17 7.04
N GLN A 14 -21.17 7.87 8.14
CA GLN A 14 -20.70 9.25 8.09
C GLN A 14 -19.34 9.38 7.39
N ALA A 15 -18.40 8.49 7.67
CA ALA A 15 -17.11 8.45 6.97
C ALA A 15 -17.30 8.20 5.47
N ARG A 16 -18.20 7.28 5.11
CA ARG A 16 -18.54 6.96 3.72
C ARG A 16 -19.17 8.15 2.99
N ILE A 17 -20.13 8.84 3.60
CA ILE A 17 -20.77 10.05 3.02
C ILE A 17 -19.73 11.15 2.78
N LYS A 18 -18.82 11.35 3.74
CA LYS A 18 -17.74 12.34 3.65
C LYS A 18 -16.57 11.90 2.78
N GLN A 19 -16.63 10.69 2.19
CA GLN A 19 -15.56 10.10 1.40
C GLN A 19 -14.21 10.04 2.13
N ILE A 20 -14.23 9.97 3.47
CA ILE A 20 -13.02 9.68 4.25
C ILE A 20 -12.51 8.29 3.84
N TRP A 21 -11.19 8.09 3.89
CA TRP A 21 -10.53 6.84 3.47
C TRP A 21 -10.63 6.55 1.96
N ASN A 22 -10.94 7.55 1.13
CA ASN A 22 -10.88 7.46 -0.35
C ASN A 22 -9.69 8.23 -0.96
N ASP A 23 -8.62 8.36 -0.18
CA ASP A 23 -7.34 9.04 -0.47
C ASP A 23 -6.15 8.06 -0.50
N GLY A 24 -6.43 6.78 -0.76
CA GLY A 24 -5.41 5.76 -0.96
C GLY A 24 -4.56 6.07 -2.18
N ARG A 25 -3.29 5.66 -2.15
CA ARG A 25 -2.37 5.88 -3.27
C ARG A 25 -2.61 4.82 -4.36
N ALA A 26 -3.02 5.26 -5.55
CA ALA A 26 -3.14 4.39 -6.73
C ALA A 26 -1.75 4.12 -7.34
N ALA A 27 -1.00 3.17 -6.76
CA ALA A 27 0.34 2.84 -7.23
C ALA A 27 0.67 1.35 -7.10
N GLN A 28 1.33 0.81 -8.13
CA GLN A 28 1.76 -0.58 -8.20
C GLN A 28 3.28 -0.71 -8.05
N ARG A 29 3.73 -1.62 -7.19
CA ARG A 29 5.13 -2.05 -7.17
C ARG A 29 5.36 -3.08 -8.27
N PHE A 30 6.18 -2.74 -9.26
CA PHE A 30 6.53 -3.64 -10.35
C PHE A 30 7.73 -4.51 -9.96
N ARG A 31 7.50 -5.82 -9.76
CA ARG A 31 8.48 -6.76 -9.18
C ARG A 31 8.83 -7.92 -10.12
N ARG A 32 8.81 -7.67 -11.44
CA ARG A 32 9.08 -8.71 -12.46
C ARG A 32 10.52 -8.71 -12.97
N VAL A 33 11.28 -7.65 -12.75
CA VAL A 33 12.73 -7.65 -13.03
C VAL A 33 13.44 -8.52 -11.99
N LYS A 34 14.05 -9.62 -12.45
CA LYS A 34 14.87 -10.51 -11.60
C LYS A 34 16.35 -10.53 -12.00
N SER A 35 16.72 -9.86 -13.10
CA SER A 35 18.09 -9.91 -13.64
C SER A 35 19.12 -9.33 -12.67
N ARG A 36 20.28 -9.98 -12.59
CA ARG A 36 21.46 -9.45 -11.86
C ARG A 36 22.17 -8.35 -12.64
N THR A 37 22.15 -8.43 -13.98
CA THR A 37 22.68 -7.40 -14.87
C THR A 37 21.57 -6.42 -15.26
N PRO A 38 21.90 -5.14 -15.48
CA PRO A 38 20.89 -4.15 -15.84
C PRO A 38 20.19 -4.50 -17.17
N VAL A 39 18.87 -4.38 -17.19
CA VAL A 39 18.02 -4.53 -18.39
C VAL A 39 17.22 -3.26 -18.62
N LEU A 40 16.82 -2.97 -19.85
CA LEU A 40 15.95 -1.83 -20.14
C LEU A 40 14.59 -2.02 -19.44
N LEU A 41 14.18 -1.04 -18.64
CA LEU A 41 12.92 -1.13 -17.90
C LEU A 41 11.71 -1.16 -18.86
N ILE A 42 11.77 -0.40 -19.95
CA ILE A 42 10.68 -0.35 -20.93
C ILE A 42 10.39 -1.72 -21.55
N ASP A 43 11.42 -2.54 -21.81
CA ASP A 43 11.24 -3.90 -22.36
C ASP A 43 10.60 -4.84 -21.33
N ALA A 44 11.01 -4.73 -20.06
CA ALA A 44 10.42 -5.51 -18.98
C ALA A 44 8.94 -5.15 -18.75
N LEU A 45 8.61 -3.86 -18.84
CA LEU A 45 7.23 -3.36 -18.76
C LEU A 45 6.40 -3.86 -19.94
N ALA A 46 6.88 -3.70 -21.18
CA ALA A 46 6.18 -4.14 -22.38
C ALA A 46 5.91 -5.66 -22.37
N LYS A 47 6.87 -6.45 -21.89
CA LYS A 47 6.70 -7.90 -21.70
C LYS A 47 5.62 -8.25 -20.67
N SER A 48 5.47 -7.43 -19.63
CA SER A 48 4.55 -7.69 -18.53
C SER A 48 3.14 -7.14 -18.78
N PHE A 49 3.04 -6.09 -19.59
CA PHE A 49 1.81 -5.39 -19.92
C PHE A 49 1.65 -5.28 -21.45
N PRO A 50 1.46 -6.42 -22.16
CA PRO A 50 1.44 -6.45 -23.63
C PRO A 50 0.23 -5.70 -24.23
N ASP A 51 -0.79 -5.41 -23.43
CA ASP A 51 -1.95 -4.60 -23.80
C ASP A 51 -1.67 -3.08 -23.73
N GLN A 52 -0.52 -2.66 -23.22
CA GLN A 52 -0.13 -1.26 -23.12
C GLN A 52 0.81 -0.88 -24.27
N PRO A 53 0.50 0.15 -25.07
CA PRO A 53 1.38 0.60 -26.14
C PRO A 53 2.76 1.01 -25.59
N VAL A 54 3.83 0.57 -26.25
CA VAL A 54 5.22 0.96 -25.87
C VAL A 54 5.39 2.49 -25.87
N SER A 55 4.67 3.21 -26.73
CA SER A 55 4.63 4.66 -26.75
C SER A 55 4.06 5.28 -25.47
N LEU A 56 3.02 4.67 -24.87
CA LEU A 56 2.51 5.08 -23.57
C LEU A 56 3.52 4.79 -22.45
N LEU A 57 4.12 3.59 -22.43
CA LEU A 57 5.11 3.23 -21.43
C LEU A 57 6.31 4.20 -21.43
N ARG A 58 6.76 4.60 -22.63
CA ARG A 58 7.79 5.64 -22.81
C ARG A 58 7.39 6.95 -22.15
N LYS A 59 6.19 7.47 -22.46
CA LYS A 59 5.66 8.70 -21.86
C LYS A 59 5.56 8.59 -20.34
N CYS A 60 5.11 7.46 -19.80
CA CYS A 60 4.99 7.26 -18.35
C CYS A 60 6.35 7.28 -17.65
N LEU A 61 7.40 6.74 -18.28
CA LEU A 61 8.76 6.86 -17.77
C LEU A 61 9.20 8.32 -17.79
N ASP A 62 9.19 8.96 -18.97
CA ASP A 62 9.71 10.31 -19.17
C ASP A 62 8.96 11.39 -18.36
N ALA A 63 7.67 11.18 -18.08
CA ALA A 63 6.83 12.10 -17.30
C ALA A 63 6.83 11.81 -15.78
N GLY A 64 7.60 10.82 -15.30
CA GLY A 64 7.71 10.50 -13.87
C GLY A 64 6.52 9.75 -13.27
N ASP A 65 5.65 9.15 -14.09
CA ASP A 65 4.60 8.24 -13.60
C ASP A 65 5.18 6.88 -13.19
N ILE A 66 6.36 6.53 -13.71
CA ILE A 66 7.10 5.35 -13.30
C ILE A 66 8.39 5.79 -12.63
N LEU A 67 8.52 5.47 -11.34
CA LEU A 67 9.66 5.83 -10.52
C LEU A 67 10.58 4.63 -10.34
N VAL A 68 11.89 4.88 -10.33
CA VAL A 68 12.90 3.90 -9.93
C VAL A 68 13.59 4.42 -8.67
N ASN A 69 13.59 3.61 -7.62
CA ASN A 69 14.14 3.96 -6.31
C ASN A 69 13.60 5.30 -5.78
N GLY A 70 12.33 5.60 -6.09
CA GLY A 70 11.63 6.81 -5.66
C GLY A 70 11.91 8.06 -6.51
N LYS A 71 12.66 7.94 -7.61
CA LYS A 71 13.00 9.08 -8.48
C LYS A 71 12.40 8.93 -9.89
N PRO A 72 12.00 10.03 -10.55
CA PRO A 72 11.68 10.03 -11.97
C PRO A 72 12.89 9.58 -12.80
N VAL A 73 12.61 9.01 -13.96
CA VAL A 73 13.62 8.42 -14.86
C VAL A 73 13.25 8.71 -16.31
N SER A 74 14.10 8.36 -17.27
CA SER A 74 13.74 8.37 -18.68
C SER A 74 13.51 6.97 -19.21
N ALA A 75 12.95 6.88 -20.43
CA ALA A 75 12.72 5.62 -21.11
C ALA A 75 14.00 4.81 -21.42
N LYS A 76 15.20 5.41 -21.26
CA LYS A 76 16.50 4.75 -21.42
C LYS A 76 16.99 4.07 -20.14
N VAL A 77 16.26 4.20 -19.02
CA VAL A 77 16.69 3.65 -17.73
C VAL A 77 16.87 2.14 -17.79
N ARG A 78 17.95 1.68 -17.16
CA ARG A 78 18.23 0.26 -16.96
C ARG A 78 18.14 -0.08 -15.49
N VAL A 79 17.56 -1.23 -15.18
CA VAL A 79 17.29 -1.68 -13.81
C VAL A 79 17.71 -3.14 -13.62
N THR A 80 18.01 -3.49 -12.38
CA THR A 80 18.27 -4.84 -11.90
C THR A 80 17.13 -5.31 -11.00
N GLY A 81 17.15 -6.58 -10.57
CA GLY A 81 16.20 -7.08 -9.58
C GLY A 81 16.31 -6.45 -8.19
N ARG A 82 17.32 -5.59 -7.94
CA ARG A 82 17.47 -4.84 -6.69
C ARG A 82 16.73 -3.49 -6.72
N ASP A 83 16.40 -3.00 -7.90
CA ASP A 83 15.78 -1.68 -8.06
C ASP A 83 14.28 -1.73 -7.77
N LYS A 84 13.79 -0.71 -7.06
CA LYS A 84 12.36 -0.58 -6.72
C LYS A 84 11.65 0.21 -7.81
N VAL A 85 10.89 -0.48 -8.64
CA VAL A 85 10.05 0.16 -9.66
C VAL A 85 8.64 0.37 -9.11
N LEU A 86 8.14 1.61 -9.20
CA LEU A 86 6.79 1.98 -8.77
C LEU A 86 6.06 2.67 -9.93
N ILE A 87 4.94 2.11 -10.36
CA ILE A 87 4.02 2.70 -11.33
C ILE A 87 2.98 3.48 -10.54
N VAL A 88 2.82 4.77 -10.82
CA VAL A 88 1.88 5.68 -10.16
C VAL A 88 0.79 6.01 -11.17
N PHE A 89 -0.43 5.57 -10.91
CA PHE A 89 -1.57 5.77 -11.83
C PHE A 89 -2.26 7.13 -11.65
N GLY A 90 -1.83 7.90 -10.65
CA GLY A 90 -2.42 9.20 -10.33
C GLY A 90 -3.80 9.10 -9.67
N GLY A 91 -4.21 10.20 -9.05
CA GLY A 91 -5.47 10.32 -8.33
C GLY A 91 -5.55 9.48 -7.06
N SER A 92 -6.63 9.67 -6.32
CA SER A 92 -6.93 8.87 -5.14
C SER A 92 -7.64 7.55 -5.50
N LYS A 93 -7.72 6.65 -4.52
CA LYS A 93 -8.53 5.44 -4.59
C LYS A 93 -9.11 5.11 -3.20
N GLN A 94 -10.11 4.25 -3.19
CA GLN A 94 -10.65 3.65 -1.97
C GLN A 94 -9.55 2.93 -1.18
N CYS A 95 -9.49 3.17 0.13
CA CYS A 95 -8.68 2.38 1.07
C CYS A 95 -9.45 1.17 1.56
N TYR A 96 -8.75 0.21 2.15
CA TYR A 96 -9.36 -1.00 2.72
C TYR A 96 -10.38 -0.66 3.81
N ALA A 97 -10.09 0.35 4.63
CA ALA A 97 -10.99 0.92 5.64
C ALA A 97 -12.35 1.39 5.07
N ALA A 98 -12.42 1.78 3.80
CA ALA A 98 -13.66 2.23 3.17
C ALA A 98 -14.48 1.09 2.54
N LYS A 99 -14.00 -0.16 2.54
CA LYS A 99 -14.69 -1.28 1.89
C LYS A 99 -15.97 -1.69 2.60
N ASN A 100 -15.93 -1.79 3.93
CA ASN A 100 -17.08 -2.16 4.74
C ASN A 100 -16.84 -1.76 6.21
N ARG A 101 -17.90 -1.84 7.01
CA ARG A 101 -17.92 -1.48 8.44
C ARG A 101 -16.90 -2.26 9.28
N ALA A 102 -16.67 -3.54 8.99
CA ALA A 102 -15.75 -4.37 9.76
C ALA A 102 -14.29 -3.97 9.51
N GLU A 103 -13.93 -3.75 8.24
CA GLU A 103 -12.59 -3.29 7.88
C GLU A 103 -12.35 -1.86 8.33
N TYR A 104 -13.36 -1.00 8.26
CA TYR A 104 -13.30 0.33 8.84
C TYR A 104 -12.89 0.27 10.30
N TRP A 105 -13.54 -0.57 11.11
CA TRP A 105 -13.20 -0.73 12.52
C TRP A 105 -11.81 -1.36 12.73
N ALA A 106 -11.42 -2.35 11.95
CA ALA A 106 -10.10 -2.97 12.07
C ALA A 106 -8.96 -1.95 11.81
N GLU A 107 -9.08 -1.20 10.72
CA GLU A 107 -8.07 -0.23 10.26
C GLU A 107 -7.93 0.97 11.21
N VAL A 108 -9.05 1.49 11.73
CA VAL A 108 -9.02 2.60 12.71
C VAL A 108 -8.44 2.14 14.04
N VAL A 109 -8.69 0.91 14.49
CA VAL A 109 -8.08 0.36 15.71
C VAL A 109 -6.58 0.16 15.52
N GLN A 110 -6.14 -0.29 14.35
CA GLN A 110 -4.72 -0.35 14.03
C GLN A 110 -4.07 1.03 14.08
N CYS A 111 -4.72 2.07 13.54
CA CYS A 111 -4.24 3.44 13.68
C CYS A 111 -4.24 3.89 15.15
N TRP A 112 -5.27 3.57 15.93
CA TRP A 112 -5.38 3.93 17.35
C TRP A 112 -4.23 3.39 18.21
N PHE A 113 -3.61 2.27 17.81
CA PHE A 113 -2.48 1.68 18.50
C PHE A 113 -1.13 1.83 17.79
N ASP A 114 -1.06 2.69 16.77
CA ASP A 114 0.15 2.97 15.97
C ASP A 114 0.72 1.72 15.27
N THR A 115 -0.15 0.83 14.78
CA THR A 115 0.24 -0.41 14.11
C THR A 115 -0.32 -0.57 12.69
N ASN A 116 -0.98 0.45 12.14
CA ASN A 116 -1.48 0.34 10.76
C ASN A 116 -0.32 0.39 9.74
N ARG A 117 -0.51 -0.25 8.58
CA ARG A 117 0.35 -0.06 7.43
C ARG A 117 0.04 1.27 6.76
N THR A 118 0.97 1.76 5.94
CA THR A 118 0.80 3.01 5.21
C THR A 118 1.40 2.92 3.81
N MET A 119 0.84 3.69 2.88
CA MET A 119 1.38 3.90 1.53
C MET A 119 1.59 2.62 0.71
N ASP A 120 0.67 1.67 0.81
CA ASP A 120 0.59 0.49 -0.06
C ASP A 120 -0.74 0.45 -0.83
N HIS A 121 -1.03 -0.67 -1.53
CA HIS A 121 -2.21 -0.79 -2.38
C HIS A 121 -3.56 -0.75 -1.65
N ASP A 122 -3.57 -0.85 -0.32
CA ASP A 122 -4.79 -0.86 0.50
C ASP A 122 -4.90 0.39 1.37
N HIS A 123 -3.79 1.05 1.69
CA HIS A 123 -3.71 2.09 2.73
C HIS A 123 -3.34 3.46 2.16
N ASN A 124 -3.68 4.50 2.92
CA ASN A 124 -3.27 5.88 2.70
C ASN A 124 -2.10 6.23 3.65
N HIS A 125 -1.96 7.52 4.00
CA HIS A 125 -0.82 8.09 4.72
C HIS A 125 -0.95 8.02 6.26
N ILE A 126 -2.14 7.72 6.79
CA ILE A 126 -2.43 7.66 8.22
C ILE A 126 -2.08 6.28 8.79
N HIS A 127 -1.38 6.26 9.92
CA HIS A 127 -1.03 5.02 10.62
C HIS A 127 -0.87 5.17 12.14
N THR A 128 -1.13 6.36 12.70
CA THR A 128 -0.98 6.66 14.13
C THR A 128 -2.24 7.28 14.73
N ARG A 129 -2.39 7.17 16.05
CA ARG A 129 -3.51 7.75 16.80
C ARG A 129 -3.55 9.27 16.64
N LYS A 130 -2.38 9.91 16.65
CA LYS A 130 -2.28 11.37 16.48
C LYS A 130 -2.87 11.78 15.13
N GLN A 131 -2.46 11.10 14.06
CA GLN A 131 -3.00 11.41 12.74
C GLN A 131 -4.48 11.05 12.63
N LEU A 132 -4.93 9.91 13.20
CA LEU A 132 -6.34 9.52 13.22
C LEU A 132 -7.23 10.56 13.91
N LYS A 133 -6.80 11.13 15.04
CA LYS A 133 -7.52 12.20 15.75
C LYS A 133 -7.75 13.44 14.86
N SER A 134 -6.83 13.75 13.96
CA SER A 134 -6.97 14.85 12.99
C SER A 134 -7.75 14.45 11.75
N TYR A 135 -7.55 13.22 11.26
CA TYR A 135 -8.06 12.76 9.98
C TYR A 135 -9.53 12.30 10.04
N ASP A 136 -9.89 11.52 11.06
CA ASP A 136 -11.24 11.01 11.30
C ASP A 136 -11.59 11.19 12.80
N PRO A 137 -11.91 12.43 13.23
CA PRO A 137 -12.14 12.74 14.65
C PRO A 137 -13.35 12.04 15.25
N VAL A 138 -14.32 11.63 14.42
CA VAL A 138 -15.55 10.95 14.88
C VAL A 138 -15.21 9.54 15.33
N VAL A 139 -14.47 8.77 14.53
CA VAL A 139 -14.06 7.42 14.93
C VAL A 139 -12.97 7.43 15.99
N ALA A 140 -12.10 8.43 15.99
CA ALA A 140 -11.13 8.61 17.08
C ALA A 140 -11.84 8.77 18.45
N ARG A 141 -12.98 9.47 18.49
CA ARG A 141 -13.81 9.57 19.69
C ARG A 141 -14.43 8.22 20.06
N LEU A 142 -14.93 7.46 19.08
CA LEU A 142 -15.45 6.11 19.34
C LEU A 142 -14.36 5.18 19.90
N CYS A 143 -13.16 5.17 19.30
CA CYS A 143 -12.03 4.40 19.81
C CYS A 143 -11.70 4.80 21.25
N ARG A 144 -11.66 6.10 21.57
CA ARG A 144 -11.43 6.56 22.94
C ARG A 144 -12.47 6.04 23.92
N ASP A 145 -13.75 6.13 23.56
CA ASP A 145 -14.83 5.76 24.48
C ASP A 145 -14.89 4.25 24.72
N VAL A 146 -14.50 3.43 23.73
CA VAL A 146 -14.51 1.95 23.82
C VAL A 146 -13.20 1.38 24.36
N LEU A 147 -12.05 1.95 24.00
CA LEU A 147 -10.71 1.41 24.27
C LEU A 147 -9.92 2.22 25.30
N GLY A 148 -10.42 3.40 25.69
CA GLY A 148 -9.70 4.37 26.50
C GLY A 148 -8.64 5.16 25.72
N ASP A 149 -8.04 6.17 26.36
CA ASP A 149 -6.92 6.97 25.81
C ASP A 149 -5.60 6.73 26.56
N SER A 150 -5.31 5.47 26.89
CA SER A 150 -4.04 5.15 27.55
C SER A 150 -2.84 5.50 26.67
N GLY A 151 -1.69 5.77 27.30
CA GLY A 151 -0.44 6.02 26.60
C GLY A 151 0.13 4.82 25.85
N TRP A 152 -0.45 3.63 26.00
CA TRP A 152 0.06 2.40 25.40
C TRP A 152 0.00 2.44 23.87
N ARG A 153 1.07 1.95 23.22
CA ARG A 153 1.20 1.78 21.77
C ARG A 153 1.79 0.43 21.44
N PHE A 154 1.45 -0.09 20.26
CA PHE A 154 2.04 -1.30 19.76
C PHE A 154 3.56 -1.11 19.55
N VAL A 155 4.33 -2.06 20.06
CA VAL A 155 5.76 -2.19 19.74
C VAL A 155 5.95 -3.49 18.99
N SER A 156 6.47 -3.36 17.76
CA SER A 156 6.79 -4.50 16.91
C SER A 156 7.67 -5.48 17.68
N PRO A 157 7.40 -6.81 17.63
CA PRO A 157 8.26 -7.81 18.24
C PRO A 157 9.75 -7.67 17.89
N ARG A 158 10.05 -7.12 16.70
CA ARG A 158 11.42 -6.83 16.23
C ARG A 158 12.14 -5.75 17.02
N GLN A 159 11.40 -4.92 17.76
CA GLN A 159 11.87 -3.76 18.51
C GLN A 159 11.56 -3.89 20.02
N ARG A 160 10.93 -4.99 20.46
CA ARG A 160 10.59 -5.16 21.88
C ARG A 160 11.86 -5.25 22.72
N ALA A 161 11.83 -4.58 23.87
CA ALA A 161 12.91 -4.64 24.83
C ALA A 161 13.02 -6.04 25.46
N GLY A 162 14.25 -6.50 25.67
CA GLY A 162 14.56 -7.71 26.40
C GLY A 162 14.65 -8.97 25.54
N LYS A 163 15.81 -9.64 25.62
CA LYS A 163 16.06 -10.97 25.02
C LYS A 163 15.94 -12.11 26.04
N ARG A 164 15.42 -11.84 27.26
CA ARG A 164 15.32 -12.86 28.32
C ARG A 164 14.49 -14.06 27.88
N HIS A 165 13.40 -13.85 27.15
CA HIS A 165 12.59 -14.92 26.55
C HIS A 165 13.32 -15.71 25.45
N LEU A 166 14.48 -15.24 24.99
CA LEU A 166 15.35 -15.87 24.00
C LEU A 166 16.63 -16.44 24.63
N LYS A 167 16.70 -16.63 25.96
CA LYS A 167 17.93 -17.02 26.69
C LYS A 167 18.70 -18.20 26.07
N ASN A 168 18.00 -19.11 25.39
CA ASN A 168 18.57 -20.29 24.73
C ASN A 168 18.20 -20.38 23.23
N TYR A 169 17.73 -19.29 22.63
CA TYR A 169 17.37 -19.24 21.21
C TYR A 169 18.36 -18.38 20.45
N ASP A 170 19.05 -18.97 19.47
CA ASP A 170 19.91 -18.27 18.53
C ASP A 170 19.14 -18.02 17.22
N PRO A 171 18.72 -16.77 16.94
CA PRO A 171 17.99 -16.45 15.72
C PRO A 171 18.79 -16.72 14.43
N THR A 172 20.13 -16.77 14.49
CA THR A 172 20.98 -17.01 13.31
C THR A 172 20.97 -18.48 12.88
N ARG A 173 20.61 -19.39 13.80
CA ARG A 173 20.46 -20.82 13.55
C ARG A 173 19.02 -21.23 13.26
N ALA A 174 18.09 -20.28 13.24
CA ALA A 174 16.70 -20.54 12.96
C ALA A 174 16.50 -20.96 11.50
N PRO A 175 15.61 -21.93 11.21
CA PRO A 175 15.26 -22.24 9.83
C PRO A 175 14.67 -21.00 9.16
N THR A 176 15.12 -20.72 7.94
CA THR A 176 14.58 -19.64 7.12
C THR A 176 13.49 -20.20 6.22
N VAL A 177 12.30 -19.62 6.28
CA VAL A 177 11.24 -19.91 5.31
C VAL A 177 11.65 -19.31 3.96
N VAL A 178 11.69 -20.15 2.93
CA VAL A 178 11.89 -19.72 1.54
C VAL A 178 10.58 -19.93 0.81
N ASP A 179 9.94 -18.84 0.38
CA ASP A 179 8.72 -18.91 -0.43
C ASP A 179 9.03 -19.62 -1.76
N PRO A 180 8.24 -20.63 -2.15
CA PRO A 180 8.35 -21.22 -3.49
C PRO A 180 8.14 -20.18 -4.59
N ASP A 181 8.84 -20.34 -5.71
CA ASP A 181 8.80 -19.38 -6.83
C ASP A 181 7.38 -19.10 -7.36
N HIS A 182 6.51 -20.11 -7.32
CA HIS A 182 5.14 -19.98 -7.80
C HIS A 182 4.29 -19.05 -6.92
N ILE A 183 4.56 -18.93 -5.61
CA ILE A 183 3.86 -18.00 -4.71
C ILE A 183 4.15 -16.55 -5.12
N LYS A 184 5.42 -16.24 -5.38
CA LYS A 184 5.84 -14.92 -5.83
C LYS A 184 5.27 -14.57 -7.21
N LYS A 185 5.20 -15.56 -8.11
CA LYS A 185 4.54 -15.41 -9.41
C LYS A 185 3.05 -15.10 -9.24
N ALA A 186 2.33 -15.88 -8.43
CA ALA A 186 0.91 -15.70 -8.17
C ALA A 186 0.62 -14.31 -7.57
N ALA A 187 1.44 -13.84 -6.63
CA ALA A 187 1.31 -12.50 -6.06
C ALA A 187 1.50 -11.39 -7.11
N ASN A 188 2.50 -11.51 -7.99
CA ASN A 188 2.71 -10.55 -9.07
C ASN A 188 1.55 -10.58 -10.09
N ASP A 189 1.05 -11.76 -10.44
CA ASP A 189 -0.08 -11.93 -11.37
C ASP A 189 -1.36 -11.32 -10.77
N TYR A 190 -1.59 -11.49 -9.46
CA TYR A 190 -2.68 -10.83 -8.73
C TYR A 190 -2.60 -9.31 -8.86
N TYR A 191 -1.43 -8.71 -8.60
CA TYR A 191 -1.29 -7.25 -8.64
C TYR A 191 -1.44 -6.70 -10.06
N ASP A 192 -0.90 -7.37 -11.07
CA ASP A 192 -1.10 -6.93 -12.46
C ASP A 192 -2.59 -6.95 -12.84
N LYS A 193 -3.31 -7.99 -12.43
CA LYS A 193 -4.76 -8.07 -12.64
C LYS A 193 -5.51 -6.97 -11.87
N TYR A 194 -5.18 -6.76 -10.60
CA TYR A 194 -5.81 -5.75 -9.74
C TYR A 194 -5.65 -4.33 -10.31
N TRP A 195 -4.45 -4.00 -10.79
CA TRP A 195 -4.14 -2.66 -11.29
C TRP A 195 -4.48 -2.45 -12.77
N LYS A 196 -4.91 -3.50 -13.50
CA LYS A 196 -5.15 -3.45 -14.94
C LYS A 196 -6.05 -2.27 -15.36
N SER A 197 -7.17 -2.06 -14.66
CA SER A 197 -8.12 -0.98 -14.99
C SER A 197 -7.55 0.42 -14.73
N TYR A 198 -6.54 0.57 -13.87
CA TYR A 198 -5.94 1.86 -13.55
C TYR A 198 -5.05 2.40 -14.66
N TRP A 199 -4.59 1.57 -15.60
CA TRP A 199 -3.89 2.03 -16.80
C TRP A 199 -4.71 3.03 -17.62
N LYS A 200 -6.05 2.95 -17.58
CA LYS A 200 -6.94 3.93 -18.21
C LYS A 200 -6.62 5.37 -17.77
N ARG A 201 -6.27 5.59 -16.50
CA ARG A 201 -5.89 6.93 -15.99
C ARG A 201 -4.65 7.47 -16.67
N LEU A 202 -3.66 6.61 -16.95
CA LEU A 202 -2.44 7.00 -17.65
C LEU A 202 -2.70 7.25 -19.14
N HIS A 203 -3.56 6.45 -19.79
CA HIS A 203 -4.02 6.74 -21.14
C HIS A 203 -4.67 8.13 -21.24
N GLU A 204 -5.62 8.42 -20.35
CA GLU A 204 -6.33 9.71 -20.30
C GLU A 204 -5.37 10.88 -20.06
N LYS A 205 -4.49 10.75 -19.06
CA LYS A 205 -3.46 11.76 -18.75
C LYS A 205 -2.60 12.10 -19.97
N HIS A 206 -2.10 11.08 -20.67
CA HIS A 206 -1.15 11.25 -21.78
C HIS A 206 -1.81 11.46 -23.16
N ALA A 207 -3.14 11.35 -23.23
CA ALA A 207 -3.94 11.76 -24.38
C ALA A 207 -4.29 13.25 -24.33
N ALA A 208 -4.53 13.79 -23.13
CA ALA A 208 -4.86 15.21 -22.91
C ALA A 208 -3.67 16.16 -23.08
N THR A 209 -2.43 15.66 -22.99
CA THR A 209 -1.20 16.44 -23.23
C THR A 209 -0.74 16.36 -24.70
N ARG A 210 -1.67 16.26 -25.65
CA ARG A 210 -1.39 16.31 -27.09
C ARG A 210 -1.60 17.72 -27.64
#